data_AF-A0A960T755-F1
#
_entry.id   AF-A0A960T755-F1
#
_cell.length_a   1.000
_cell.length_b   1.000
_cell.length_c   1.000
_cell.angle_alpha   90.00
_cell.angle_beta   90.00
_cell.angle_gamma   90.00
#
_symmetry.space_group_name_H-M   'P 1'
#
loop_
_entity.id
_entity.type
_entity.pdbx_description
1 polymer ?
#
loop_
_entity_poly.entity_id
_entity_poly.type
_entity_poly.pdbx_seq_one_letter_code
_entity_poly.pdbx_strand_id
1 'polypeptide(L)'
;MASKKRIESLLPFVYFEDEICRKEEAHVSLGSNSLQYGTSCFGGIRAYLRDGTLRFFRLCDHFDRLMNGAKILGFDFSMEFEDFRSVLFELARKNAPKTDIYIRPFIFSNDEFLPPRLPGLT
;
A
#
# COMPACT_ATOMS: atom_id res chain seq x y z
N MET A 1 19.97 2.12 22.48
CA MET A 1 20.19 0.80 21.87
C MET A 1 18.91 -0.04 21.64
N ALA A 2 17.72 0.38 22.08
CA ALA A 2 16.46 -0.36 21.88
C ALA A 2 15.73 -0.11 20.53
N SER A 3 16.17 0.89 19.75
CA SER A 3 15.47 1.33 18.53
C SER A 3 15.70 0.41 17.30
N LYS A 4 16.90 -0.17 17.19
CA LYS A 4 17.31 -0.94 15.98
C LYS A 4 16.57 -2.27 15.82
N LYS A 5 16.18 -2.92 16.92
CA LYS A 5 15.55 -4.25 16.93
C LYS A 5 14.09 -4.27 16.44
N ARG A 6 13.45 -3.09 16.31
CA ARG A 6 12.03 -2.98 15.94
C ARG A 6 11.82 -2.85 14.43
N ILE A 7 12.86 -2.48 13.67
CA ILE A 7 12.80 -2.34 12.20
C ILE A 7 13.01 -3.69 11.49
N GLU A 8 13.55 -4.69 12.20
CA GLU A 8 13.77 -6.07 11.70
C GLU A 8 12.47 -6.86 11.40
N SER A 9 11.28 -6.32 11.69
CA SER A 9 10.00 -7.02 11.47
C SER A 9 9.35 -6.77 10.10
N LEU A 10 9.95 -5.96 9.24
CA LEU A 10 9.42 -5.69 7.91
C LEU A 10 9.88 -6.76 6.91
N LEU A 11 8.92 -7.32 6.19
CA LEU A 11 9.17 -8.29 5.13
C LEU A 11 9.94 -7.63 3.97
N PRO A 12 10.82 -8.37 3.26
CA PRO A 12 11.76 -7.79 2.31
C PRO A 12 11.15 -7.31 0.97
N PHE A 13 10.02 -7.88 0.55
CA PHE A 13 9.37 -7.52 -0.72
C PHE A 13 8.15 -6.66 -0.50
N VAL A 14 7.96 -5.68 -1.39
CA VAL A 14 6.81 -4.76 -1.44
C VAL A 14 6.24 -4.72 -2.86
N TYR A 15 4.98 -4.31 -3.01
CA TYR A 15 4.41 -3.96 -4.31
C TYR A 15 4.47 -2.44 -4.48
N PHE A 16 5.12 -1.97 -5.55
CA PHE A 16 5.33 -0.56 -5.84
C PHE A 16 5.36 -0.35 -7.36
N GLU A 17 4.62 0.64 -7.87
CA GLU A 17 4.55 0.99 -9.32
C GLU A 17 4.39 -0.24 -10.24
N ASP A 18 3.36 -1.05 -9.95
CA ASP A 18 2.99 -2.27 -10.70
C ASP A 18 3.99 -3.42 -10.68
N GLU A 19 5.00 -3.36 -9.82
CA GLU A 19 5.99 -4.42 -9.65
C GLU A 19 6.17 -4.87 -8.20
N ILE A 20 6.58 -6.12 -8.01
CA ILE A 20 7.05 -6.61 -6.70
C ILE A 20 8.57 -6.55 -6.66
N CYS A 21 9.09 -5.55 -5.97
CA CYS A 21 10.52 -5.27 -5.82
C CYS A 21 10.99 -5.45 -4.38
N ARG A 22 12.31 -5.32 -4.15
CA ARG A 22 12.82 -5.24 -2.79
C ARG A 22 12.42 -3.90 -2.18
N LYS A 23 12.10 -3.88 -0.90
CA LYS A 23 11.77 -2.64 -0.17
C LYS A 23 12.82 -1.54 -0.35
N GLU A 24 14.10 -1.91 -0.46
CA GLU A 24 15.20 -0.97 -0.66
C GLU A 24 15.18 -0.27 -2.03
N GLU A 25 14.48 -0.84 -3.01
CA GLU A 25 14.35 -0.33 -4.38
C GLU A 25 13.09 0.53 -4.57
N ALA A 26 12.14 0.47 -3.63
CA ALA A 26 10.94 1.30 -3.65
C ALA A 26 11.26 2.70 -3.10
N HIS A 27 11.28 3.69 -3.99
CA HIS A 27 11.64 5.07 -3.66
C HIS A 27 10.48 6.03 -3.88
N VAL A 28 10.29 6.96 -2.94
CA VAL A 28 9.33 8.06 -3.04
C VAL A 28 10.09 9.37 -3.08
N SER A 29 9.73 10.28 -3.98
CA SER A 29 10.36 11.60 -4.04
C SER A 29 9.99 12.43 -2.82
N LEU A 30 10.96 13.12 -2.21
CA LEU A 30 10.70 14.09 -1.15
C LEU A 30 9.79 15.23 -1.64
N GLY A 31 9.79 15.53 -2.94
CA GLY A 31 8.90 16.52 -3.56
C GLY A 31 7.49 16.02 -3.85
N SER A 32 7.18 14.74 -3.58
CA SER A 32 5.89 14.15 -3.91
C SER A 32 4.73 14.89 -3.23
N ASN A 33 3.65 15.10 -3.98
CA ASN A 33 2.44 15.77 -3.51
C ASN A 33 1.91 15.14 -2.22
N SER A 34 2.00 13.81 -2.11
CA SER A 34 1.55 13.07 -0.92
C SER A 34 2.37 13.40 0.34
N LEU A 35 3.68 13.61 0.21
CA LEU A 35 4.52 14.01 1.35
C LEU A 35 4.32 15.49 1.70
N GLN A 36 4.05 16.33 0.71
CA GLN A 36 3.97 17.78 0.88
C GLN A 36 2.57 18.26 1.33
N TYR A 37 1.51 17.62 0.83
CA TYR A 37 0.12 18.02 1.06
C TYR A 37 -0.72 16.94 1.76
N GLY A 38 -0.16 15.76 2.02
CA GLY A 38 -0.86 14.67 2.70
C GLY A 38 -1.91 13.97 1.84
N THR A 39 -1.97 14.26 0.54
CA THR A 39 -2.93 13.67 -0.41
C THR A 39 -2.64 12.19 -0.59
N SER A 40 -3.21 11.34 0.26
CA SER A 40 -3.02 9.88 0.21
C SER A 40 -4.15 9.16 0.95
N CYS A 41 -4.40 7.91 0.59
CA CYS A 41 -5.28 7.02 1.34
C CYS A 41 -4.59 5.68 1.60
N PHE A 42 -4.93 5.04 2.71
CA PHE A 42 -4.33 3.78 3.09
C PHE A 42 -5.32 2.82 3.73
N GLY A 43 -5.03 1.53 3.54
CA GLY A 43 -5.78 0.42 4.09
C GLY A 43 -5.09 -0.21 5.29
N GLY A 44 -5.64 -1.32 5.75
CA GLY A 44 -5.04 -2.10 6.82
C GLY A 44 -5.67 -3.46 6.85
N ILE A 45 -4.92 -4.45 6.37
CA ILE A 45 -5.40 -5.82 6.19
C ILE A 45 -4.63 -6.72 7.15
N ARG A 46 -5.35 -7.50 7.93
CA ARG A 46 -4.75 -8.55 8.76
C ARG A 46 -4.83 -9.88 8.02
N ALA A 47 -3.72 -10.61 8.05
CA ALA A 47 -3.70 -12.00 7.62
C ALA A 47 -3.13 -12.88 8.72
N TYR A 48 -3.78 -14.01 8.95
CA TYR A 48 -3.51 -14.91 10.06
C TYR A 48 -2.93 -16.21 9.53
N LEU A 49 -1.80 -16.65 10.10
CA LEU A 49 -1.12 -17.88 9.71
C LEU A 49 -1.61 -19.03 10.59
N ARG A 50 -2.31 -20.00 10.01
CA ARG A 50 -2.80 -21.20 10.72
C ARG A 50 -2.47 -22.42 9.88
N ASP A 51 -1.80 -23.40 10.50
CA ASP A 51 -1.43 -24.66 9.85
C ASP A 51 -0.65 -24.46 8.53
N GLY A 52 0.26 -23.49 8.52
CA GLY A 52 1.04 -23.12 7.32
C GLY A 52 0.26 -22.39 6.23
N THR A 53 -1.04 -22.16 6.42
CA THR A 53 -1.89 -21.42 5.48
C THR A 53 -2.13 -20.00 5.99
N LEU A 54 -1.83 -19.01 5.14
CA LEU A 54 -2.11 -17.62 5.42
C LEU A 54 -3.53 -17.26 4.96
N ARG A 55 -4.36 -16.74 5.87
CA ARG A 55 -5.76 -16.37 5.58
C ARG A 55 -5.96 -14.86 5.78
N PHE A 56 -6.42 -14.18 4.74
CA PHE A 56 -6.74 -12.75 4.77
C PHE A 56 -8.14 -12.54 5.34
N PHE A 57 -8.28 -11.66 6.32
CA PHE A 57 -9.58 -11.34 6.91
C PHE A 57 -10.30 -10.27 6.07
N ARG A 58 -11.54 -10.55 5.66
CA ARG A 58 -12.44 -9.57 4.99
C ARG A 58 -11.80 -8.79 3.83
N LEU A 59 -11.13 -9.52 2.94
CA LEU A 59 -10.30 -8.90 1.91
C LEU A 59 -11.08 -7.97 0.96
N CYS A 60 -12.30 -8.36 0.55
CA CYS A 60 -13.17 -7.54 -0.29
C CYS A 60 -13.54 -6.21 0.39
N ASP A 61 -13.98 -6.25 1.66
CA ASP A 61 -14.35 -5.04 2.39
C ASP A 61 -13.18 -4.05 2.54
N HIS A 62 -11.96 -4.59 2.70
CA HIS A 62 -10.75 -3.76 2.76
C HIS A 62 -10.42 -3.12 1.42
N PHE A 63 -10.61 -3.84 0.32
CA PHE A 63 -10.44 -3.34 -1.04
C PHE A 63 -11.47 -2.24 -1.35
N ASP A 64 -12.77 -2.50 -1.10
CA ASP A 64 -13.84 -1.54 -1.35
C ASP A 64 -13.61 -0.23 -0.59
N ARG A 65 -13.18 -0.34 0.67
CA ARG A 65 -12.85 0.84 1.49
C ARG A 65 -11.65 1.61 0.93
N LEU A 66 -10.63 0.93 0.42
CA LEU A 66 -9.45 1.57 -0.16
C LEU A 66 -9.81 2.29 -1.47
N MET A 67 -10.54 1.64 -2.37
CA MET A 67 -10.99 2.25 -3.64
C MET A 67 -11.91 3.43 -3.39
N ASN A 68 -12.84 3.32 -2.43
CA ASN A 68 -13.68 4.45 -2.05
C ASN A 68 -12.85 5.61 -1.46
N GLY A 69 -11.81 5.32 -0.68
CA GLY A 69 -10.88 6.33 -0.19
C GLY A 69 -10.16 7.07 -1.32
N ALA A 70 -9.66 6.34 -2.33
CA ALA A 70 -9.05 6.94 -3.52
C ALA A 70 -10.05 7.82 -4.29
N LYS A 71 -11.29 7.35 -4.46
CA LYS A 71 -12.37 8.10 -5.11
C LYS A 71 -12.72 9.40 -4.38
N ILE A 72 -12.80 9.37 -3.05
CA ILE A 72 -13.08 10.57 -2.23
C ILE A 72 -11.99 11.63 -2.39
N LEU A 73 -10.73 11.19 -2.54
CA LEU A 73 -9.59 12.09 -2.78
C LEU A 73 -9.48 12.56 -4.23
N GLY A 74 -10.34 12.07 -5.13
CA GLY A 74 -10.30 12.42 -6.55
C GLY A 74 -9.11 11.82 -7.30
N PHE A 75 -8.53 10.72 -6.80
CA PHE A 75 -7.50 10.00 -7.56
C PHE A 75 -8.09 9.32 -8.79
N ASP A 76 -7.44 9.52 -9.92
CA ASP A 76 -7.68 8.75 -11.15
C ASP A 76 -6.95 7.40 -11.07
N PHE A 77 -7.40 6.55 -10.16
CA PHE A 77 -6.85 5.22 -9.93
C PHE A 77 -7.97 4.19 -9.87
N SER A 78 -7.86 3.17 -10.70
CA SER A 78 -8.75 2.00 -10.71
C SER A 78 -7.93 0.74 -10.76
N MET A 79 -8.26 -0.22 -9.90
CA MET A 79 -7.71 -1.56 -9.88
C MET A 79 -8.87 -2.52 -9.66
N GLU A 80 -8.88 -3.66 -10.35
CA GLU A 80 -9.91 -4.68 -10.11
C GLU A 80 -9.60 -5.48 -8.84
N PHE A 81 -10.64 -5.96 -8.16
CA PHE A 81 -10.47 -6.73 -6.93
C PHE A 81 -9.59 -7.97 -7.13
N GLU A 82 -9.71 -8.61 -8.30
CA GLU A 82 -8.95 -9.82 -8.61
C GLU A 82 -7.44 -9.53 -8.77
N ASP A 83 -7.08 -8.41 -9.38
CA ASP A 83 -5.68 -7.98 -9.51
C ASP A 83 -5.09 -7.65 -8.14
N PHE A 84 -5.83 -6.88 -7.33
CA PHE A 84 -5.45 -6.59 -5.94
C PHE A 84 -5.22 -7.87 -5.13
N ARG A 85 -6.13 -8.84 -5.26
CA ARG A 85 -6.03 -10.14 -4.59
C ARG A 85 -4.80 -10.92 -5.07
N SER A 86 -4.56 -10.95 -6.38
CA SER A 86 -3.41 -11.63 -6.99
C SER A 86 -2.09 -11.07 -6.46
N VAL A 87 -1.93 -9.74 -6.47
CA VAL A 87 -0.76 -9.03 -5.95
C VAL A 87 -0.49 -9.40 -4.50
N LEU A 88 -1.51 -9.37 -3.64
CA LEU A 88 -1.36 -9.71 -2.22
C LEU A 88 -0.93 -11.16 -2.01
N PHE A 89 -1.42 -12.08 -2.84
CA PHE A 89 -1.08 -13.50 -2.75
C PHE A 89 0.34 -13.75 -3.23
N GLU A 90 0.77 -13.08 -4.30
CA GLU A 90 2.16 -13.14 -4.77
C GLU A 90 3.12 -12.54 -3.73
N LEU A 91 2.75 -11.39 -3.15
CA LEU A 91 3.54 -10.74 -2.11
C LEU A 91 3.69 -11.62 -0.87
N ALA A 92 2.62 -12.31 -0.46
CA ALA A 92 2.66 -13.27 0.63
C ALA A 92 3.55 -14.49 0.30
N ARG A 93 3.52 -14.98 -0.95
CA ARG A 93 4.39 -16.07 -1.41
C ARG A 93 5.86 -15.68 -1.39
N LYS A 94 6.23 -14.53 -1.98
CA LYS A 94 7.63 -14.06 -2.01
C LYS A 94 8.19 -13.80 -0.62
N ASN A 95 7.37 -13.28 0.29
CA ASN A 95 7.80 -12.98 1.65
C ASN A 95 7.76 -14.16 2.62
N ALA A 96 7.02 -15.23 2.31
CA ALA A 96 6.92 -16.47 3.08
C ALA A 96 6.83 -16.28 4.62
N PRO A 97 5.85 -15.49 5.12
CA PRO A 97 5.79 -15.08 6.51
C PRO A 97 5.67 -16.28 7.47
N LYS A 98 6.27 -16.15 8.65
CA LYS A 98 6.28 -17.19 9.70
C LYS A 98 5.31 -16.92 10.84
N THR A 99 4.63 -15.78 10.81
CA THR A 99 3.68 -15.34 11.82
C THR A 99 2.47 -14.68 11.16
N ASP A 100 1.48 -14.30 11.95
CA ASP A 100 0.44 -13.37 11.53
C ASP A 100 1.09 -12.08 10.99
N ILE A 101 0.50 -11.50 9.94
CA ILE A 101 1.03 -10.31 9.28
C ILE A 101 -0.04 -9.22 9.15
N TYR A 102 0.46 -8.00 9.01
CA TYR A 102 -0.34 -6.83 8.70
C TYR A 102 0.17 -6.23 7.40
N ILE A 103 -0.75 -6.00 6.48
CA ILE A 103 -0.46 -5.40 5.18
C ILE A 103 -1.07 -4.02 5.14
N ARG A 104 -0.28 -3.06 4.64
CA ARG A 104 -0.63 -1.65 4.54
C ARG A 104 -0.68 -1.25 3.05
N PRO A 105 -1.79 -1.53 2.34
CA PRO A 105 -2.01 -0.92 1.04
C PRO A 105 -2.02 0.59 1.18
N PHE A 106 -1.38 1.30 0.26
CA PHE A 106 -1.21 2.74 0.32
C PHE A 106 -1.29 3.29 -1.12
N ILE A 107 -2.23 4.21 -1.36
CA ILE A 107 -2.41 4.90 -2.64
C ILE A 107 -2.05 6.35 -2.41
N PHE A 108 -1.18 6.87 -3.26
CA PHE A 108 -0.59 8.18 -3.08
C PHE A 108 -0.12 8.74 -4.43
N SER A 109 -0.17 10.05 -4.58
CA SER A 109 0.46 10.73 -5.71
C SER A 109 1.96 10.90 -5.44
N ASN A 110 2.78 10.30 -6.30
CA ASN A 110 4.23 10.50 -6.33
C ASN A 110 4.62 11.71 -7.21
N ASP A 111 3.64 12.48 -7.70
CA ASP A 111 3.91 13.63 -8.57
C ASP A 111 4.63 14.73 -7.80
N GLU A 112 5.70 15.28 -8.37
CA GLU A 112 6.41 16.44 -7.82
C GLU A 112 5.68 17.77 -8.11
N PHE A 113 4.46 17.69 -8.63
CA PHE A 113 3.66 18.86 -8.97
C PHE A 113 3.08 19.50 -7.70
N LEU A 114 3.77 20.55 -7.25
CA LEU A 114 3.47 21.32 -6.05
C LEU A 114 2.41 22.44 -6.18
N PRO A 115 2.03 23.01 -7.34
CA PRO A 115 1.16 24.17 -7.31
C PRO A 115 -0.28 23.73 -7.00
N PRO A 116 -1.00 24.46 -6.11
CA PRO A 116 -2.42 24.27 -5.89
C PRO A 116 -3.17 24.85 -7.10
N ARG A 117 -3.17 24.16 -8.23
CA ARG A 117 -4.07 24.55 -9.33
C ARG A 117 -5.41 23.92 -9.09
N LEU A 118 -6.37 24.76 -8.67
CA LEU A 118 -7.76 24.64 -9.07
C LEU A 118 -7.91 25.48 -10.36
N PRO A 119 -7.78 24.90 -11.56
CA PRO A 119 -8.08 25.66 -12.77
C PRO A 119 -9.59 25.89 -12.80
N GLY A 120 -10.04 27.16 -12.69
CA GLY A 120 -11.44 27.52 -12.90
C GLY A 120 -12.23 28.09 -11.71
N LEU A 121 -11.58 28.48 -10.61
CA LEU A 121 -12.22 29.41 -9.66
C LEU A 121 -12.03 30.84 -10.17
N THR A 122 -13.10 31.41 -10.74
CA THR A 122 -13.33 32.86 -10.77
C THR A 122 -13.50 33.40 -9.36
#